data_AF-A0A7C5PIP9-F1
#
_entry.id   AF-A0A7C5PIP9-F1
#
_cell.length_a   1.000
_cell.length_b   1.000
_cell.length_c   1.000
_cell.angle_alpha   90.00
_cell.angle_beta   90.00
_cell.angle_gamma   90.00
#
_symmetry.space_group_name_H-M   'P 1'
#
loop_
_entity.id
_entity.type
_entity.pdbx_description
1 polymer ?
#
loop_
_entity_poly.entity_id
_entity_poly.type
_entity_poly.pdbx_seq_one_letter_code
_entity_poly.pdbx_strand_id
1 'polypeptide(L)'
;MNTEEPGSRPDPLRHRFPPVGKGLWSHVADSDWNDWRWQLRHRITNLETLETLLPLTPEEREGVVLAGHKLALAITPYFFNLIDRHNPDCPIRRQVIPRIEETVAAPWEMIDPCGEDEHMPVPGLVHRYPDRVLFLVTDRCAAYCRYCTRSRVVSGVGELHLHTEFDRAIEYIRQHPEVRDVLLSGGDPLLFTDEKLEHILSQLRAIPHVEFLRIGTRIPIFLPQRITPELGAMLRQ
;
A
#
# COMPACT_ATOMS: atom_id res chain seq x y z
N MET A 1 0.55 -16.94 -28.42
CA MET A 1 -0.51 -16.89 -29.44
C MET A 1 -1.80 -16.64 -28.68
N ASN A 2 -2.25 -15.38 -28.64
CA ASN A 2 -3.37 -14.97 -27.79
C ASN A 2 -4.67 -15.53 -28.36
N THR A 3 -5.30 -16.43 -27.62
CA THR A 3 -6.69 -16.82 -27.82
C THR A 3 -7.57 -15.74 -27.20
N GLU A 4 -7.95 -14.74 -27.98
CA GLU A 4 -8.99 -13.79 -27.59
C GLU A 4 -10.34 -14.53 -27.55
N GLU A 5 -11.07 -14.43 -26.44
CA GLU A 5 -12.43 -14.95 -26.31
C GLU A 5 -13.36 -14.24 -27.32
N PRO A 6 -14.21 -14.97 -28.05
CA PRO A 6 -15.08 -14.36 -29.05
C PRO A 6 -16.20 -13.57 -28.36
N GLY A 7 -16.04 -12.23 -28.30
CA GLY A 7 -17.09 -11.32 -27.82
C GLY A 7 -16.61 -10.08 -27.06
N SER A 8 -15.33 -9.98 -26.69
CA SER A 8 -14.84 -8.78 -26.01
C SER A 8 -14.70 -7.63 -27.00
N ARG A 9 -15.42 -6.52 -26.80
CA ARG A 9 -15.14 -5.27 -27.50
C ARG A 9 -13.65 -4.92 -27.27
N PRO A 10 -12.90 -4.50 -28.31
CA PRO A 10 -11.51 -4.11 -28.12
C PRO A 10 -11.46 -2.98 -27.08
N ASP A 11 -10.71 -3.20 -26.01
CA ASP A 11 -10.56 -2.23 -24.93
C ASP A 11 -9.74 -1.04 -25.46
N PRO A 12 -10.36 0.15 -25.65
CA PRO A 12 -9.68 1.31 -26.22
C PRO A 12 -8.51 1.79 -25.33
N LEU A 13 -8.48 1.39 -24.05
CA LEU A 13 -7.38 1.71 -23.14
C LEU A 13 -6.13 0.88 -23.44
N ARG A 14 -6.26 -0.35 -23.96
CA ARG A 14 -5.10 -1.22 -24.24
C ARG A 14 -4.19 -0.68 -25.34
N HIS A 15 -4.74 0.05 -26.30
CA HIS A 15 -3.94 0.73 -27.32
C HIS A 15 -3.16 1.93 -26.77
N ARG A 16 -3.74 2.62 -25.77
CA ARG A 16 -3.12 3.81 -25.16
C ARG A 16 -2.15 3.46 -24.03
N PHE A 17 -2.40 2.35 -23.34
CA PHE A 17 -1.60 1.85 -22.23
C PHE A 17 -1.30 0.37 -22.45
N PRO A 18 -0.33 0.05 -23.32
CA PRO A 18 0.05 -1.33 -23.55
C PRO A 18 0.55 -1.96 -22.23
N PRO A 19 0.22 -3.23 -21.96
CA PRO A 19 0.71 -3.90 -20.77
C PRO A 19 2.23 -4.01 -20.84
N VAL A 20 2.91 -3.62 -19.76
CA VAL A 20 4.38 -3.65 -19.66
C VAL A 20 4.93 -5.10 -19.57
N GLY A 21 4.03 -6.09 -19.47
CA GLY A 21 4.36 -7.50 -19.38
C GLY A 21 5.20 -7.80 -18.13
N LYS A 22 6.06 -8.82 -18.23
CA LYS A 22 6.95 -9.25 -17.15
C LYS A 22 8.34 -8.58 -17.20
N GLY A 23 8.71 -7.96 -18.33
CA GLY A 23 10.01 -7.30 -18.53
C GLY A 23 11.21 -8.12 -18.03
N LEU A 24 11.91 -7.63 -17.00
CA LEU A 24 13.06 -8.30 -16.38
C LEU A 24 12.72 -9.69 -15.80
N TRP A 25 11.46 -9.94 -15.49
CA TRP A 25 10.92 -11.20 -14.99
C TRP A 25 10.30 -12.07 -16.09
N SER A 26 10.68 -11.87 -17.35
CA SER A 26 10.23 -12.71 -18.48
C SER A 26 10.46 -14.22 -18.27
N HIS A 27 11.47 -14.57 -17.49
CA HIS A 27 11.83 -15.94 -17.10
C HIS A 27 10.91 -16.54 -16.01
N VAL A 28 10.14 -15.74 -15.29
CA VAL A 28 9.24 -16.20 -14.23
C VAL A 28 7.98 -16.81 -14.85
N ALA A 29 7.50 -17.93 -14.32
CA ALA A 29 6.26 -18.56 -14.79
C ALA A 29 5.05 -17.63 -14.62
N ASP A 30 4.07 -17.69 -15.51
CA ASP A 30 2.88 -16.83 -15.42
C ASP A 30 2.05 -17.10 -14.16
N SER A 31 2.05 -18.34 -13.66
CA SER A 31 1.40 -18.70 -12.40
C SER A 31 2.00 -17.95 -11.21
N ASP A 32 3.32 -17.80 -11.18
CA ASP A 32 4.03 -17.09 -10.13
C ASP A 32 3.88 -15.57 -10.29
N TRP A 33 4.03 -15.06 -11.52
CA TRP A 33 3.89 -13.62 -11.79
C TRP A 33 2.50 -13.09 -11.41
N ASN A 34 1.46 -13.90 -11.63
CA ASN A 34 0.08 -13.55 -11.30
C ASN A 34 -0.31 -13.91 -9.85
N ASP A 35 0.55 -14.57 -9.08
CA ASP A 35 0.37 -14.76 -7.64
C ASP A 35 0.82 -13.50 -6.88
N TRP A 36 -0.13 -12.80 -6.27
CA TRP A 36 0.17 -11.62 -5.46
C TRP A 36 1.08 -11.94 -4.26
N ARG A 37 1.04 -13.17 -3.74
CA ARG A 37 1.91 -13.60 -2.64
C ARG A 37 3.34 -13.76 -3.13
N TRP A 38 3.55 -14.27 -4.35
CA TRP A 38 4.87 -14.34 -4.98
C TRP A 38 5.45 -12.94 -5.17
N GLN A 39 4.67 -12.00 -5.68
CA GLN A 39 5.08 -10.60 -5.84
C GLN A 39 5.52 -9.97 -4.51
N LEU A 40 4.81 -10.26 -3.41
CA LEU A 40 5.17 -9.79 -2.07
C LEU A 40 6.44 -10.45 -1.50
N ARG A 41 6.64 -11.75 -1.76
CA ARG A 41 7.86 -12.48 -1.34
C ARG A 41 9.10 -12.00 -2.08
N HIS A 42 8.95 -11.55 -3.33
CA HIS A 42 10.06 -11.13 -4.20
C HIS A 42 10.19 -9.61 -4.30
N ARG A 43 9.74 -8.87 -3.29
CA ARG A 43 9.94 -7.43 -3.26
C ARG A 43 11.42 -7.08 -3.21
N ILE A 44 11.78 -6.03 -3.92
CA ILE A 44 13.11 -5.44 -3.90
C ILE A 44 13.21 -4.61 -2.62
N THR A 45 14.03 -5.05 -1.67
CA THR A 45 14.10 -4.47 -0.31
C THR A 45 15.50 -4.04 0.11
N ASN A 46 16.53 -4.30 -0.70
CA ASN A 46 17.92 -3.98 -0.38
C ASN A 46 18.67 -3.40 -1.58
N LEU A 47 19.77 -2.73 -1.28
CA LEU A 47 20.61 -2.04 -2.26
C LEU A 47 21.20 -2.99 -3.31
N GLU A 48 21.75 -4.13 -2.86
CA GLU A 48 22.41 -5.10 -3.73
C GLU A 48 21.47 -5.58 -4.84
N THR A 49 20.27 -6.01 -4.48
CA THR A 49 19.25 -6.42 -5.44
C THR A 49 18.87 -5.27 -6.37
N LEU A 50 18.66 -4.07 -5.81
CA LEU A 50 18.26 -2.91 -6.59
C LEU A 50 19.31 -2.50 -7.64
N GLU A 51 20.60 -2.55 -7.29
CA GLU A 51 21.71 -2.21 -8.20
C GLU A 51 21.85 -3.17 -9.37
N THR A 52 21.49 -4.45 -9.19
CA THR A 52 21.44 -5.40 -10.32
C THR A 52 20.34 -5.07 -11.32
N LEU A 53 19.28 -4.37 -10.87
CA LEU A 53 18.08 -4.11 -11.65
C LEU A 53 18.03 -2.67 -12.18
N LEU A 54 18.62 -1.69 -11.50
CA LEU A 54 18.51 -0.27 -11.82
C LEU A 54 19.88 0.41 -11.72
N PRO A 55 20.35 1.12 -12.76
CA PRO A 55 21.49 2.02 -12.61
C PRO A 55 21.08 3.20 -11.71
N LEU A 56 21.57 3.21 -10.48
CA LEU A 56 21.26 4.23 -9.47
C LEU A 56 22.10 5.49 -9.65
N THR A 57 21.52 6.65 -9.36
CA THR A 57 22.30 7.87 -9.16
C THR A 57 23.02 7.80 -7.79
N PRO A 58 24.07 8.62 -7.56
CA PRO A 58 24.71 8.69 -6.25
C PRO A 58 23.72 8.98 -5.12
N GLU A 59 22.79 9.92 -5.33
CA GLU A 59 21.78 10.33 -4.35
C GLU A 59 20.82 9.21 -3.99
N GLU A 60 20.45 8.36 -4.96
CA GLU A 60 19.59 7.20 -4.72
C GLU A 60 20.32 6.09 -3.99
N ARG A 61 21.58 5.83 -4.35
CA ARG A 61 22.41 4.84 -3.66
C ARG A 61 22.51 5.20 -2.18
N GLU A 62 22.86 6.45 -1.88
CA GLU A 62 22.95 6.96 -0.51
C GLU A 62 21.59 6.92 0.21
N GLY A 63 20.52 7.33 -0.47
CA GLY A 63 19.16 7.26 0.07
C GLY A 63 18.75 5.85 0.47
N VAL A 64 19.06 4.85 -0.36
CA VAL A 64 18.71 3.44 -0.09
C VAL A 64 19.49 2.90 1.11
N VAL A 65 20.76 3.28 1.28
CA VAL A 65 21.56 2.92 2.47
C VAL A 65 20.88 3.42 3.75
N LEU A 66 20.31 4.63 3.72
CA LEU A 66 19.69 5.24 4.89
C LEU A 66 18.19 4.93 5.04
N ALA A 67 17.57 4.33 4.03
CA ALA A 67 16.13 4.03 4.02
C ALA A 67 15.70 3.17 5.22
N GLY A 68 16.57 2.31 5.72
CA GLY A 68 16.33 1.46 6.90
C GLY A 68 16.10 2.22 8.21
N HIS A 69 16.35 3.53 8.27
CA HIS A 69 16.18 4.34 9.49
C HIS A 69 14.87 5.16 9.52
N LYS A 70 14.31 5.52 8.36
CA LYS A 70 13.14 6.41 8.27
C LYS A 70 11.93 5.76 7.60
N LEU A 71 12.15 5.11 6.45
CA LEU A 71 11.08 4.44 5.69
C LEU A 71 11.72 3.40 4.79
N ALA A 72 11.43 2.13 5.05
CA ALA A 72 12.08 1.02 4.37
C ALA A 72 11.93 1.08 2.84
N LEU A 73 12.90 0.51 2.13
CA LEU A 73 12.76 0.17 0.71
C LEU A 73 11.92 -1.10 0.60
N ALA A 74 10.85 -1.05 -0.19
CA ALA A 74 10.16 -2.25 -0.67
C ALA A 74 9.40 -1.91 -1.95
N ILE A 75 9.60 -2.68 -3.01
CA ILE A 75 8.95 -2.49 -4.31
C ILE A 75 8.58 -3.86 -4.87
N THR A 76 7.33 -4.05 -5.30
CA THR A 76 6.92 -5.29 -5.97
C THR A 76 7.60 -5.41 -7.34
N PRO A 77 7.91 -6.64 -7.80
CA PRO A 77 8.41 -6.87 -9.17
C PRO A 77 7.51 -6.21 -10.23
N TYR A 78 6.19 -6.34 -10.08
CA TYR A 78 5.22 -5.69 -10.97
C TYR A 78 5.42 -4.17 -11.05
N PHE A 79 5.43 -3.47 -9.90
CA PHE A 79 5.51 -2.01 -9.92
C PHE A 79 6.88 -1.52 -10.37
N PHE A 80 7.95 -2.24 -10.02
CA PHE A 80 9.29 -1.95 -10.52
C PHE A 80 9.36 -2.04 -12.04
N ASN A 81 8.66 -3.00 -12.65
CA ASN A 81 8.67 -3.17 -14.10
C ASN A 81 8.08 -1.95 -14.86
N LEU A 82 7.34 -1.08 -14.17
CA LEU A 82 6.81 0.17 -14.75
C LEU A 82 7.85 1.31 -14.81
N ILE A 83 9.00 1.15 -14.12
CA ILE A 83 10.05 2.17 -14.07
C ILE A 83 10.77 2.24 -15.42
N ASP A 84 10.86 3.45 -15.97
CA ASP A 84 11.85 3.73 -17.01
C ASP A 84 13.24 3.81 -16.38
N ARG A 85 14.01 2.73 -16.58
CA ARG A 85 15.32 2.53 -15.95
C ARG A 85 16.40 3.47 -16.51
N HIS A 86 16.18 4.02 -17.70
CA HIS A 86 17.14 4.91 -18.37
C HIS A 86 16.86 6.38 -18.09
N ASN A 87 15.74 6.69 -17.43
CA ASN A 87 15.37 8.04 -17.06
C ASN A 87 15.47 8.22 -15.53
N PRO A 88 16.49 8.94 -15.01
CA PRO A 88 16.58 9.22 -13.58
C PRO A 88 15.41 10.08 -13.07
N ASP A 89 14.80 10.89 -13.95
CA ASP A 89 13.62 11.70 -13.64
C ASP A 89 12.29 10.95 -13.83
N CYS A 90 12.33 9.63 -14.03
CA CYS A 90 11.14 8.80 -14.19
C CYS A 90 10.17 9.06 -13.01
N PRO A 91 8.92 9.49 -13.28
CA PRO A 91 8.00 9.85 -12.21
C PRO A 91 7.58 8.63 -11.38
N ILE A 92 7.64 7.41 -11.92
CA ILE A 92 7.36 6.17 -11.19
C ILE A 92 8.51 5.84 -10.25
N ARG A 93 9.76 5.98 -10.73
CA ARG A 93 10.99 5.81 -9.94
C ARG A 93 10.99 6.70 -8.70
N ARG A 94 10.71 8.00 -8.88
CA ARG A 94 10.67 9.00 -7.80
C ARG A 94 9.66 8.68 -6.69
N GLN A 95 8.67 7.84 -6.95
CA GLN A 95 7.67 7.48 -5.96
C GLN A 95 8.14 6.38 -5.00
N VAL A 96 9.15 5.58 -5.36
CA VAL A 96 9.50 4.36 -4.63
C VAL A 96 11.00 4.16 -4.39
N ILE A 97 11.88 4.80 -5.17
CA ILE A 97 13.33 4.74 -4.95
C ILE A 97 13.73 5.83 -3.94
N PRO A 98 14.29 5.46 -2.77
CA PRO A 98 14.77 6.41 -1.78
C PRO A 98 15.84 7.33 -2.35
N ARG A 99 15.89 8.58 -1.88
CA ARG A 99 16.99 9.51 -2.15
C ARG A 99 17.51 10.15 -0.88
N ILE A 100 18.78 10.57 -0.88
CA ILE A 100 19.43 11.18 0.29
C ILE A 100 18.69 12.43 0.79
N GLU A 101 18.00 13.17 -0.08
CA GLU A 101 17.25 14.36 0.32
C GLU A 101 16.14 14.06 1.33
N GLU A 102 15.68 12.81 1.44
CA GLU A 102 14.70 12.43 2.47
C GLU A 102 15.24 12.49 3.90
N THR A 103 16.56 12.57 4.08
CA THR A 103 17.18 12.75 5.40
C THR A 103 17.28 14.21 5.80
N VAL A 104 17.00 15.14 4.89
CA VAL A 104 16.98 16.57 5.17
C VAL A 104 15.60 16.92 5.73
N ALA A 105 15.54 17.23 7.03
CA ALA A 105 14.33 17.73 7.66
C ALA A 105 14.28 19.26 7.59
N ALA A 106 13.21 19.81 7.01
CA ALA A 106 12.98 21.25 7.04
C ALA A 106 12.45 21.72 8.42
N PRO A 107 12.70 22.97 8.84
CA PRO A 107 12.24 23.48 10.15
C PRO A 107 10.71 23.47 10.37
N TRP A 108 9.93 23.39 9.30
CA TRP A 108 8.46 23.36 9.32
C TRP A 108 7.88 21.96 9.13
N GLU A 109 8.72 20.94 9.01
CA GLU A 109 8.23 19.55 8.97
C GLU A 109 7.66 19.15 10.32
N MET A 110 6.57 18.39 10.26
CA MET A 110 5.92 17.81 11.44
C MET A 110 6.00 16.29 11.32
N ILE A 111 6.25 15.63 12.44
CA ILE A 111 6.26 14.16 12.52
C ILE A 111 4.87 13.61 12.15
N ASP A 112 3.82 14.24 12.68
CA ASP A 112 2.42 13.95 12.37
C ASP A 112 1.72 15.19 11.77
N PRO A 113 1.91 15.46 10.47
CA PRO A 113 1.33 16.65 9.83
C PRO A 113 -0.21 16.56 9.70
N CYS A 114 -0.78 15.36 9.89
CA CYS A 114 -2.22 15.15 9.80
C CYS A 114 -2.93 15.20 11.16
N GLY A 115 -2.17 15.26 12.27
CA GLY A 115 -2.70 15.26 13.63
C GLY A 115 -3.51 14.00 13.95
N GLU A 116 -3.09 12.85 13.43
CA GLU A 116 -3.76 11.58 13.65
C GLU A 116 -3.65 11.11 15.10
N ASP A 117 -2.50 11.33 15.72
CA ASP A 117 -2.17 10.76 17.03
C ASP A 117 -2.99 11.45 18.15
N GLU A 118 -3.19 12.77 18.06
CA GLU A 118 -4.00 13.56 19.01
C GLU A 118 -5.50 13.21 18.95
N HIS A 119 -5.96 12.68 17.82
CA HIS A 119 -7.36 12.32 17.59
C HIS A 119 -7.61 10.80 17.71
N MET A 120 -6.74 10.08 18.41
CA MET A 120 -6.78 8.62 18.53
C MET A 120 -7.39 8.18 19.87
N PRO A 121 -8.73 8.05 20.01
CA PRO A 121 -9.36 7.62 21.25
C PRO A 121 -8.94 6.22 21.72
N VAL A 122 -8.57 5.35 20.77
CA VAL A 122 -7.97 4.04 21.04
C VAL A 122 -6.88 3.75 19.99
N PRO A 123 -5.80 3.03 20.35
CA PRO A 123 -4.69 2.75 19.44
C PRO A 123 -5.15 2.16 18.09
N GLY A 124 -4.79 2.86 17.02
CA GLY A 124 -5.13 2.50 15.63
C GLY A 124 -6.47 3.02 15.13
N LEU A 125 -7.26 3.75 15.93
CA LEU A 125 -8.52 4.35 15.50
C LEU A 125 -8.50 5.86 15.70
N VAL A 126 -8.55 6.61 14.60
CA VAL A 126 -8.56 8.08 14.60
C VAL A 126 -9.99 8.58 14.39
N HIS A 127 -10.50 9.35 15.35
CA HIS A 127 -11.84 9.95 15.32
C HIS A 127 -11.72 11.49 15.37
N ARG A 128 -11.42 12.07 14.21
CA ARG A 128 -11.26 13.53 14.06
C ARG A 128 -12.54 14.26 13.66
N TYR A 129 -13.41 13.58 12.91
CA TYR A 129 -14.62 14.17 12.34
C TYR A 129 -15.86 13.62 13.03
N PRO A 130 -16.96 14.37 13.10
CA PRO A 130 -18.12 14.00 13.94
C PRO A 130 -18.76 12.65 13.63
N ASP A 131 -18.70 12.18 12.38
CA ASP A 131 -19.52 11.06 11.89
C ASP A 131 -18.70 9.93 11.26
N ARG A 132 -17.37 9.99 11.34
CA ARG A 132 -16.50 9.04 10.64
C ARG A 132 -15.14 8.85 11.30
N VAL A 133 -14.63 7.64 11.14
CA VAL A 133 -13.36 7.21 11.73
C VAL A 133 -12.41 6.66 10.67
N LEU A 134 -11.12 6.83 10.94
CA LEU A 134 -10.03 6.22 10.19
C LEU A 134 -9.45 5.08 11.03
N PHE A 135 -9.58 3.85 10.54
CA PHE A 135 -9.12 2.65 11.22
C PHE A 135 -7.83 2.14 10.58
N LEU A 136 -6.70 2.40 11.24
CA LEU A 136 -5.36 1.98 10.84
C LEU A 136 -5.18 0.50 11.22
N VAL A 137 -5.27 -0.40 10.24
CA VAL A 137 -5.28 -1.84 10.50
C VAL A 137 -3.92 -2.52 10.28
N THR A 138 -2.99 -1.88 9.57
CA THR A 138 -1.65 -2.45 9.32
C THR A 138 -0.62 -1.36 9.10
N ASP A 139 0.65 -1.66 9.35
CA ASP A 139 1.81 -0.82 9.05
C ASP A 139 2.49 -1.20 7.72
N ARG A 140 2.00 -2.23 7.01
CA ARG A 140 2.65 -2.76 5.80
C ARG A 140 1.99 -2.26 4.53
N CYS A 141 2.80 -1.99 3.51
CA CYS A 141 2.37 -1.67 2.14
C CYS A 141 3.04 -2.62 1.14
N ALA A 142 2.42 -2.82 -0.03
CA ALA A 142 3.04 -3.59 -1.12
C ALA A 142 4.34 -2.93 -1.59
N ALA A 143 4.33 -1.61 -1.74
CA ALA A 143 5.51 -0.78 -1.90
C ALA A 143 5.42 0.46 -1.00
N TYR A 144 6.56 1.02 -0.59
CA TYR A 144 6.57 2.22 0.26
C TYR A 144 6.76 3.49 -0.57
N CYS A 145 5.74 4.34 -0.56
CA CYS A 145 5.74 5.63 -1.22
C CYS A 145 6.75 6.56 -0.54
N ARG A 146 7.69 7.16 -1.27
CA ARG A 146 8.66 8.12 -0.69
C ARG A 146 8.03 9.44 -0.20
N TYR A 147 6.74 9.62 -0.42
CA TYR A 147 5.91 10.74 0.03
C TYR A 147 4.81 10.29 1.01
N CYS A 148 5.02 9.16 1.71
CA CYS A 148 4.05 8.64 2.66
C CYS A 148 3.86 9.58 3.85
N THR A 149 2.66 10.14 4.03
CA THR A 149 2.33 10.99 5.20
C THR A 149 2.37 10.24 6.53
N ARG A 150 2.38 8.90 6.49
CA ARG A 150 2.48 8.02 7.65
C ARG A 150 3.85 7.35 7.78
N SER A 151 4.89 7.86 7.13
CA SER A 151 6.24 7.28 7.18
C SER A 151 6.75 7.05 8.61
N ARG A 152 6.27 7.85 9.58
CA ARG A 152 6.60 7.73 11.01
C ARG A 152 6.21 6.36 11.62
N VAL A 153 5.10 5.74 11.18
CA VAL A 153 4.52 4.54 11.82
C VAL A 153 4.41 3.32 10.90
N VAL A 154 4.68 3.49 9.60
CA VAL A 154 4.61 2.39 8.62
C VAL A 154 5.98 1.78 8.35
N SER A 155 5.99 0.67 7.63
CA SER A 155 7.18 -0.07 7.19
C SER A 155 7.94 -0.86 8.26
N GLY A 156 7.64 -0.63 9.53
CA GLY A 156 8.25 -1.34 10.66
C GLY A 156 9.72 -0.98 10.88
N VAL A 157 10.16 0.16 10.33
CA VAL A 157 11.45 0.77 10.64
C VAL A 157 11.22 2.16 11.23
N GLY A 158 12.24 2.72 11.87
CA GLY A 158 12.12 3.96 12.63
C GLY A 158 11.75 3.72 14.09
N GLU A 159 11.47 4.82 14.80
CA GLU A 159 11.28 4.80 16.26
C GLU A 159 9.83 4.55 16.68
N LEU A 160 8.86 4.92 15.83
CA LEU A 160 7.44 4.76 16.13
C LEU A 160 6.87 3.55 15.39
N HIS A 161 5.96 2.86 16.06
CA HIS A 161 5.29 1.69 15.52
C HIS A 161 3.78 1.88 15.60
N LEU A 162 3.08 1.48 14.54
CA LEU A 162 1.63 1.40 14.60
C LEU A 162 1.22 0.25 15.52
N HIS A 163 0.50 0.60 16.58
CA HIS A 163 -0.17 -0.35 17.45
C HIS A 163 -1.68 -0.26 17.22
N THR A 164 -2.30 -1.37 16.80
CA THR A 164 -3.74 -1.43 16.55
C THR A 164 -4.38 -2.42 17.50
N GLU A 165 -5.34 -1.94 18.30
CA GLU A 165 -6.14 -2.77 19.19
C GLU A 165 -7.52 -3.00 18.58
N PHE A 166 -7.62 -4.03 17.72
CA PHE A 166 -8.81 -4.27 16.89
C PHE A 166 -10.11 -4.35 17.69
N ASP A 167 -10.15 -5.14 18.76
CA ASP A 167 -11.36 -5.34 19.55
C ASP A 167 -11.80 -4.04 20.24
N ARG A 168 -10.85 -3.25 20.76
CA ARG A 168 -11.14 -1.96 21.39
C ARG A 168 -11.59 -0.92 20.37
N ALA A 169 -11.03 -0.92 19.17
CA ALA A 169 -11.47 -0.05 18.07
C ALA A 169 -12.89 -0.38 17.61
N ILE A 170 -13.20 -1.67 17.40
CA ILE A 170 -14.54 -2.10 17.02
C ILE A 170 -15.56 -1.81 18.12
N GLU A 171 -15.19 -2.04 19.39
CA GLU A 171 -16.06 -1.70 20.53
C GLU A 171 -16.29 -0.19 20.64
N TYR A 172 -15.25 0.64 20.42
CA TYR A 172 -15.41 2.08 20.36
C TYR A 172 -16.44 2.46 19.29
N ILE A 173 -16.32 1.95 18.06
CA ILE A 173 -17.29 2.24 16.98
C ILE A 173 -18.71 1.81 17.37
N ARG A 174 -18.86 0.65 18.03
CA ARG A 174 -20.15 0.14 18.51
C ARG A 174 -20.79 1.05 19.55
N GLN A 175 -20.00 1.69 20.40
CA GLN A 175 -20.47 2.58 21.48
C GLN A 175 -20.73 4.03 21.03
N HIS A 176 -20.39 4.38 19.78
CA HIS A 176 -20.50 5.74 19.25
C HIS A 176 -21.47 5.77 18.05
N PRO A 177 -22.80 5.90 18.28
CA PRO A 177 -23.83 5.82 17.25
C PRO A 177 -23.74 6.88 16.15
N GLU A 178 -23.02 7.97 16.39
CA GLU A 178 -22.74 9.01 15.41
C GLU A 178 -21.80 8.55 14.29
N VAL A 179 -20.99 7.50 14.53
CA VAL A 179 -20.02 6.98 13.55
C VAL A 179 -20.71 6.14 12.50
N ARG A 180 -21.00 6.75 11.35
CA ARG A 180 -21.64 6.07 10.21
C ARG A 180 -20.67 5.63 9.12
N ASP A 181 -19.45 6.16 9.08
CA ASP A 181 -18.45 5.88 8.04
C ASP A 181 -17.11 5.44 8.65
N VAL A 182 -16.67 4.22 8.30
CA VAL A 182 -15.41 3.63 8.76
C VAL A 182 -14.49 3.42 7.56
N LEU A 183 -13.35 4.11 7.56
CA LEU A 183 -12.31 3.96 6.56
C LEU A 183 -11.17 3.07 7.08
N LEU A 184 -11.07 1.84 6.56
CA LEU A 184 -9.91 0.98 6.79
C LEU A 184 -8.71 1.53 6.00
N SER A 185 -7.58 1.67 6.69
CA SER A 185 -6.35 2.27 6.16
C SER A 185 -5.13 1.80 6.97
N GLY A 186 -4.07 2.61 7.03
CA GLY A 186 -2.79 2.29 7.67
C GLY A 186 -1.68 2.42 6.64
N GLY A 187 -0.95 1.32 6.47
CA GLY A 187 -0.18 1.04 5.26
C GLY A 187 -1.13 0.72 4.10
N ASP A 188 -1.50 -0.55 3.95
CA ASP A 188 -2.50 -0.96 2.95
C ASP A 188 -3.33 -2.17 3.43
N PRO A 189 -4.63 -1.99 3.75
CA PRO A 189 -5.50 -3.06 4.24
C PRO A 189 -5.64 -4.25 3.30
N LEU A 190 -5.53 -4.03 1.98
CA LEU A 190 -5.66 -5.11 0.99
C LEU A 190 -4.44 -6.04 0.96
N LEU A 191 -3.40 -5.80 1.77
CA LEU A 191 -2.37 -6.80 2.02
C LEU A 191 -2.81 -7.95 2.93
N PHE A 192 -3.90 -7.78 3.67
CA PHE A 192 -4.44 -8.89 4.45
C PHE A 192 -4.95 -10.01 3.55
N THR A 193 -4.95 -11.23 4.09
CA THR A 193 -5.66 -12.33 3.46
C THR A 193 -7.15 -12.03 3.44
N ASP A 194 -7.90 -12.68 2.54
CA ASP A 194 -9.33 -12.47 2.42
C ASP A 194 -10.05 -12.81 3.73
N GLU A 195 -9.59 -13.86 4.44
CA GLU A 195 -10.17 -14.29 5.71
C GLU A 195 -9.98 -13.24 6.81
N LYS A 196 -8.78 -12.67 6.92
CA LYS A 196 -8.50 -11.63 7.93
C LYS A 196 -9.28 -10.35 7.64
N LEU A 197 -9.36 -9.96 6.37
CA LEU A 197 -10.11 -8.78 5.96
C LEU A 197 -11.62 -8.98 6.20
N GLU A 198 -12.17 -10.12 5.82
CA GLU A 198 -13.58 -10.47 6.06
C GLU A 198 -13.91 -10.55 7.55
N HIS A 199 -12.99 -11.06 8.38
CA HIS A 199 -13.19 -11.06 9.83
C HIS A 199 -13.40 -9.64 10.37
N ILE A 200 -12.60 -8.66 9.94
CA ILE A 200 -12.77 -7.26 10.38
C ILE A 200 -14.05 -6.67 9.79
N LEU A 201 -14.29 -6.84 8.50
CA LEU A 201 -15.44 -6.25 7.81
C LEU A 201 -16.76 -6.80 8.33
N SER A 202 -16.88 -8.11 8.59
CA SER A 202 -18.08 -8.72 9.15
C SER A 202 -18.44 -8.17 10.53
N GLN A 203 -17.46 -7.93 11.40
CA GLN A 203 -17.69 -7.31 12.71
C GLN A 203 -18.20 -5.88 12.59
N LEU A 204 -17.68 -5.10 11.63
CA LEU A 204 -18.12 -3.73 11.38
C LEU A 204 -19.51 -3.68 10.70
N ARG A 205 -19.78 -4.56 9.73
CA ARG A 205 -21.10 -4.71 9.08
C ARG A 205 -22.20 -5.07 10.09
N ALA A 206 -21.86 -5.75 11.18
CA ALA A 206 -22.81 -6.11 12.23
C ALA A 206 -23.23 -4.91 13.12
N ILE A 207 -22.58 -3.75 13.00
CA ILE A 207 -22.90 -2.55 13.78
C ILE A 207 -24.01 -1.76 13.05
N PRO A 208 -25.23 -1.64 13.61
CA PRO A 208 -26.39 -1.15 12.86
C PRO A 208 -26.29 0.29 12.32
N HIS A 209 -25.56 1.17 13.01
CA HIS A 209 -25.39 2.57 12.62
C HIS A 209 -24.23 2.80 11.65
N VAL A 210 -23.41 1.79 11.34
CA VAL A 210 -22.35 1.89 10.35
C VAL A 210 -22.92 1.68 8.95
N GLU A 211 -22.93 2.75 8.16
CA GLU A 211 -23.53 2.77 6.82
C GLU A 211 -22.50 2.60 5.71
N PHE A 212 -21.28 3.11 5.91
CA PHE A 212 -20.21 3.07 4.92
C PHE A 212 -18.97 2.37 5.47
N LEU A 213 -18.53 1.35 4.75
CA LEU A 213 -17.19 0.78 4.91
C LEU A 213 -16.37 1.13 3.68
N ARG A 214 -15.25 1.81 3.91
CA ARG A 214 -14.34 2.24 2.84
C ARG A 214 -12.96 1.65 3.08
N ILE A 215 -12.24 1.39 2.00
CA ILE A 215 -10.88 0.86 2.06
C ILE A 215 -9.96 1.83 1.32
N GLY A 216 -9.02 2.43 2.05
CA GLY A 216 -7.92 3.21 1.48
C GLY A 216 -6.81 2.26 1.04
N THR A 217 -6.64 2.07 -0.26
CA THR A 217 -5.67 1.11 -0.80
C THR A 217 -4.97 1.63 -2.05
N ARG A 218 -3.70 1.26 -2.20
CA ARG A 218 -2.89 1.49 -3.39
C ARG A 218 -2.60 0.19 -4.16
N ILE A 219 -3.11 -0.94 -3.68
CA ILE A 219 -2.95 -2.25 -4.30
C ILE A 219 -3.30 -2.30 -5.79
N PRO A 220 -4.37 -1.67 -6.31
CA PRO A 220 -4.65 -1.71 -7.75
C PRO A 220 -3.50 -1.18 -8.62
N ILE A 221 -2.62 -0.33 -8.06
CA ILE A 221 -1.45 0.23 -8.74
C ILE A 221 -0.19 -0.57 -8.40
N PHE A 222 0.05 -0.87 -7.13
CA PHE A 222 1.29 -1.52 -6.67
C PHE A 222 1.31 -3.05 -6.81
N LEU A 223 0.15 -3.68 -6.79
CA LEU A 223 0.00 -5.13 -6.75
C LEU A 223 -1.37 -5.53 -7.33
N PRO A 224 -1.67 -5.25 -8.60
CA PRO A 224 -2.98 -5.52 -9.19
C PRO A 224 -3.37 -7.01 -9.13
N GLN A 225 -2.39 -7.92 -9.03
CA GLN A 225 -2.61 -9.36 -8.84
C GLN A 225 -3.44 -9.70 -7.60
N ARG A 226 -3.47 -8.81 -6.59
CA ARG A 226 -4.26 -9.01 -5.36
C ARG A 226 -5.76 -8.77 -5.58
N ILE A 227 -6.15 -8.13 -6.68
CA ILE A 227 -7.55 -7.90 -7.06
C ILE A 227 -8.07 -9.15 -7.76
N THR A 228 -8.45 -10.16 -6.97
CA THR A 228 -8.96 -11.44 -7.47
C THR A 228 -10.50 -11.47 -7.49
N PRO A 229 -11.12 -12.39 -8.26
CA PRO A 229 -12.57 -12.60 -8.21
C PRO A 229 -13.09 -12.90 -6.80
N GLU A 230 -12.33 -13.64 -6.00
CA GLU A 230 -12.67 -14.03 -4.62
C GLU A 230 -12.69 -12.80 -3.70
N LEU A 231 -11.67 -11.94 -3.77
CA LEU A 231 -11.68 -10.66 -3.06
C LEU A 231 -12.90 -9.82 -3.46
N GLY A 232 -13.15 -9.70 -4.77
CA GLY A 232 -14.29 -8.94 -5.28
C GLY A 232 -15.65 -9.53 -4.88
N ALA A 233 -15.75 -10.85 -4.68
CA ALA A 233 -16.95 -11.49 -4.15
C ALA A 233 -17.13 -11.22 -2.65
N MET A 234 -16.06 -11.32 -1.85
CA MET A 234 -16.07 -11.02 -0.42
C MET A 234 -16.46 -9.57 -0.13
N LEU A 235 -15.90 -8.61 -0.88
CA LEU A 235 -16.20 -7.18 -0.70
C LEU A 235 -17.63 -6.80 -1.10
N ARG A 236 -18.32 -7.60 -1.92
CA ARG A 236 -19.70 -7.32 -2.38
C ARG A 236 -20.79 -7.76 -1.40
N GLN A 237 -20.45 -8.55 -0.39
CA GLN A 237 -21.37 -8.97 0.68
C GLN A 237 -21.86 -7.76 1.48
#